data_AF-A0AAE9EKP9-F1
#
_entry.id   AF-A0AAE9EKP9-F1
#
_cell.length_a   1.000
_cell.length_b   1.000
_cell.length_c   1.000
_cell.angle_alpha   90.00
_cell.angle_beta   90.00
_cell.angle_gamma   90.00
#
_symmetry.space_group_name_H-M   'P 1'
#
loop_
_entity.id
_entity.type
_entity.pdbx_description
1 polymer ?
#
loop_
_entity_poly.entity_id
_entity_poly.type
_entity_poly.pdbx_seq_one_letter_code
_entity_poly.pdbx_strand_id
1 'polypeptide(L)'
;MEKRLTSIGLENNEENRRKYRQLLFTAGADLNKYISGVIMFHETFYQKTDDGKPFTALLQEQGIIPGIKVDKGVIPLAGTIGEGTTQGLDDLNARCAQYKKDGAQFAKWRCVHKISSTTPSVTALKEVAQVLARYASICQQNGLVPIVEPEILPDGEHDLARGQKITETVLSYVYHALNEHHVFLEGTLLKPNMVTSGQSFTGEKPSNADIGLATVTALQRGVPSAVPGVVFLSGGQSEEDATKNLNAINQVTGKKPWALTFSYGRALQASCLAKWAGKDENIAAAQEVLLHRAQVNSLASVGKYTGDASADAAASQSLFVANHAY
;
A
#
# COMPACT_ATOMS: atom_id res chain seq x y z
N MET A 1 -3.43 14.20 0.27
CA MET A 1 -3.47 14.66 1.68
C MET A 1 -4.67 15.54 1.94
N GLU A 2 -5.05 16.41 0.98
CA GLU A 2 -6.24 17.26 1.05
C GLU A 2 -7.48 16.63 1.68
N LYS A 3 -8.07 15.60 1.04
CA LYS A 3 -9.26 14.90 1.55
C LYS A 3 -9.14 14.45 3.01
N ARG A 4 -7.93 14.11 3.48
CA ARG A 4 -7.67 13.67 4.86
C ARG A 4 -7.67 14.86 5.83
N LEU A 5 -6.95 15.94 5.54
CA LEU A 5 -6.91 17.10 6.42
C LEU A 5 -8.27 17.80 6.49
N THR A 6 -8.98 17.91 5.36
CA THR A 6 -10.34 18.45 5.31
C THR A 6 -11.31 17.64 6.19
N SER A 7 -11.14 16.32 6.29
CA SER A 7 -12.01 15.46 7.12
C SER A 7 -11.93 15.76 8.62
N ILE A 8 -10.86 16.41 9.08
CA ILE A 8 -10.68 16.87 10.47
C ILE A 8 -10.76 18.40 10.59
N GLY A 9 -11.24 19.08 9.56
CA GLY A 9 -11.41 20.54 9.55
C GLY A 9 -10.11 21.33 9.38
N LEU A 10 -9.01 20.70 8.92
CA LEU A 10 -7.73 21.37 8.71
C LEU A 10 -7.51 21.78 7.26
N GLU A 11 -6.91 22.95 7.08
CA GLU A 11 -6.43 23.40 5.79
C GLU A 11 -5.28 22.50 5.29
N ASN A 12 -5.29 22.20 3.99
CA ASN A 12 -4.21 21.47 3.33
C ASN A 12 -3.04 22.39 2.92
N ASN A 13 -2.31 22.93 3.91
CA ASN A 13 -1.07 23.66 3.70
C ASN A 13 0.16 22.79 4.02
N GLU A 14 1.36 23.25 3.63
CA GLU A 14 2.61 22.50 3.78
C GLU A 14 2.92 22.18 5.24
N GLU A 15 2.71 23.14 6.14
CA GLU A 15 3.00 23.00 7.56
C GLU A 15 2.12 21.93 8.22
N ASN A 16 0.81 21.92 7.93
CA ASN A 16 -0.09 20.88 8.44
C ASN A 16 0.28 19.49 7.92
N ARG A 17 0.74 19.39 6.66
CA ARG A 17 1.26 18.13 6.10
C ARG A 17 2.54 17.71 6.82
N ARG A 18 3.48 18.63 7.05
CA ARG A 18 4.74 18.41 7.76
C ARG A 18 4.50 17.97 9.20
N LYS A 19 3.70 18.70 9.98
CA LYS A 19 3.31 18.37 11.36
C LYS A 19 2.72 16.98 11.46
N TYR A 20 1.78 16.64 10.58
CA TYR A 20 1.18 15.32 10.58
C TYR A 20 2.20 14.21 10.26
N ARG A 21 3.15 14.46 9.35
CA ARG A 21 4.24 13.50 9.08
C ARG A 21 5.21 13.36 10.24
N GLN A 22 5.58 14.47 10.86
CA GLN A 22 6.41 14.47 12.06
C GLN A 22 5.75 13.65 13.16
N LEU A 23 4.46 13.90 13.44
CA LEU A 23 3.68 13.12 14.41
C LEU A 23 3.85 11.61 14.18
N LEU A 24 3.68 11.15 12.93
CA LEU A 24 3.83 9.73 12.59
C LEU A 24 5.26 9.22 12.81
N PHE A 25 6.28 9.98 12.41
CA PHE A 25 7.68 9.54 12.43
C PHE A 25 8.34 9.71 13.80
N THR A 26 7.76 10.48 14.71
CA THR A 26 8.23 10.66 16.08
C THR A 26 7.40 9.89 17.11
N ALA A 27 6.56 8.94 16.67
CA ALA A 27 5.65 8.19 17.53
C ALA A 27 6.34 7.32 18.61
N GLY A 28 7.67 7.19 18.57
CA GLY A 28 8.46 6.59 19.64
C GLY A 28 9.51 5.61 19.12
N ALA A 29 10.47 5.27 19.98
CA ALA A 29 11.56 4.33 19.66
C ALA A 29 11.08 2.94 19.25
N ASP A 30 9.87 2.56 19.67
CA ASP A 30 9.28 1.24 19.40
C ASP A 30 8.65 1.10 18.01
N LEU A 31 8.52 2.19 17.26
CA LEU A 31 7.91 2.15 15.92
C LEU A 31 8.65 1.17 14.99
N ASN A 32 9.99 1.08 15.12
CA ASN A 32 10.83 0.20 14.32
C ASN A 32 10.64 -1.30 14.61
N LYS A 33 10.02 -1.66 15.75
CA LYS A 33 9.66 -3.05 16.08
C LYS A 33 8.57 -3.58 15.15
N TYR A 34 7.79 -2.67 14.57
CA TYR A 34 6.59 -2.99 13.79
C TYR A 34 6.64 -2.46 12.35
N ILE A 35 7.41 -1.39 12.10
CA ILE A 35 7.53 -0.73 10.81
C ILE A 35 8.97 -0.88 10.29
N SER A 36 9.13 -1.63 9.20
CA SER A 36 10.43 -1.80 8.54
C SER A 36 10.79 -0.68 7.57
N GLY A 37 9.78 -0.02 6.98
CA GLY A 37 10.00 1.04 6.00
C GLY A 37 8.81 1.96 5.83
N VAL A 38 9.08 3.20 5.41
CA VAL A 38 8.07 4.25 5.23
C VAL A 38 8.15 4.80 3.82
N ILE A 39 7.01 4.75 3.11
CA ILE A 39 6.88 5.36 1.78
C ILE A 39 6.49 6.84 1.95
N MET A 40 7.34 7.73 1.44
CA MET A 40 7.12 9.17 1.45
C MET A 40 6.70 9.70 0.08
N PHE A 41 6.03 10.85 0.09
CA PHE A 41 5.86 11.69 -1.10
C PHE A 41 7.07 12.60 -1.26
N HIS A 42 7.32 13.14 -2.47
CA HIS A 42 8.47 13.99 -2.75
C HIS A 42 8.59 15.16 -1.75
N GLU A 43 7.49 15.88 -1.45
CA GLU A 43 7.49 16.96 -0.46
C GLU A 43 8.00 16.47 0.92
N THR A 44 7.40 15.40 1.46
CA THR A 44 7.81 14.84 2.76
C THR A 44 9.25 14.34 2.77
N PHE A 45 9.74 13.82 1.64
CA PHE A 45 11.10 13.29 1.54
C PHE A 45 12.18 14.35 1.82
N TYR A 46 11.89 15.62 1.55
CA TYR A 46 12.78 16.76 1.78
C TYR A 46 12.35 17.66 2.95
N GLN A 47 11.27 17.31 3.65
CA GLN A 47 10.83 18.01 4.85
C GLN A 47 11.69 17.65 6.06
N LYS A 48 11.57 18.51 7.09
CA LYS A 48 12.32 18.43 8.33
C LYS A 48 11.38 18.44 9.53
N THR A 49 11.87 17.90 10.63
CA THR A 49 11.29 18.06 11.96
C THR A 49 11.41 19.50 12.47
N ASP A 50 10.75 19.81 13.59
CA ASP A 50 10.82 21.12 14.25
C ASP A 50 12.25 21.50 14.68
N ASP A 51 13.10 20.51 15.03
CA ASP A 51 14.51 20.70 15.36
C ASP A 51 15.43 20.70 14.11
N GLY A 52 14.85 20.71 12.90
CA GLY A 52 15.57 20.85 11.64
C GLY A 52 16.19 19.56 11.09
N LYS A 53 15.94 18.40 11.71
CA LYS A 53 16.41 17.10 11.24
C LYS A 53 15.60 16.65 10.01
N PRO A 54 16.25 16.24 8.89
CA PRO A 54 15.54 15.65 7.76
C PRO A 54 14.75 14.41 8.17
N PHE A 55 13.52 14.22 7.67
CA PHE A 55 12.73 13.04 7.99
C PHE A 55 13.40 11.73 7.55
N THR A 56 14.16 11.75 6.45
CA THR A 56 14.95 10.60 6.00
C THR A 56 16.00 10.19 7.06
N ALA A 57 16.71 11.16 7.63
CA ALA A 57 17.71 10.92 8.68
C ALA A 57 17.05 10.41 9.97
N LEU A 58 15.92 11.01 10.38
CA LEU A 58 15.15 10.55 11.54
C LEU A 58 14.75 9.07 11.42
N LEU A 59 14.20 8.67 10.27
CA LEU A 59 13.78 7.30 10.03
C LEU A 59 14.98 6.34 10.04
N GLN A 60 16.10 6.73 9.42
CA GLN A 60 17.32 5.93 9.40
C GLN A 60 17.91 5.72 10.80
N GLU A 61 17.95 6.76 11.64
CA GLU A 61 18.39 6.66 13.05
C GLU A 61 17.51 5.70 13.85
N GLN A 62 16.22 5.62 13.52
CA GLN A 62 15.28 4.67 14.12
C GLN A 62 15.40 3.25 13.52
N GLY A 63 16.21 3.04 12.48
CA GLY A 63 16.30 1.75 11.77
C GLY A 63 15.12 1.49 10.83
N ILE A 64 14.37 2.52 10.46
CA ILE A 64 13.26 2.46 9.49
C ILE A 64 13.76 2.89 8.13
N ILE A 65 13.53 2.06 7.12
CA ILE A 65 14.05 2.28 5.77
C ILE A 65 13.23 3.39 5.06
N PRO A 66 13.85 4.46 4.53
CA PRO A 66 13.16 5.47 3.73
C PRO A 66 12.83 4.95 2.32
N GLY A 67 11.58 5.12 1.90
CA GLY A 67 11.13 4.85 0.55
C GLY A 67 10.40 6.03 -0.08
N ILE A 68 10.29 6.02 -1.42
CA ILE A 68 9.77 7.15 -2.19
C ILE A 68 8.70 6.73 -3.20
N LYS A 69 7.56 7.43 -3.24
CA LYS A 69 6.59 7.33 -4.34
C LYS A 69 7.14 8.06 -5.56
N VAL A 70 7.29 7.35 -6.68
CA VAL A 70 7.90 7.93 -7.89
C VAL A 70 6.93 8.09 -9.07
N ASP A 71 5.78 7.40 -9.04
CA ASP A 71 4.73 7.60 -10.05
C ASP A 71 4.10 9.01 -9.98
N LYS A 72 3.70 9.53 -11.14
CA LYS A 72 3.06 10.84 -11.32
C LYS A 72 1.53 10.71 -11.51
N GLY A 73 0.93 9.62 -11.01
CA GLY A 73 -0.52 9.41 -10.99
C GLY A 73 -1.08 8.63 -12.19
N VAL A 74 -2.35 8.22 -12.08
CA VAL A 74 -3.08 7.51 -13.15
C VAL A 74 -3.69 8.52 -14.11
N ILE A 75 -3.63 8.18 -15.39
CA ILE A 75 -4.26 8.89 -16.50
C ILE A 75 -5.23 7.96 -17.24
N PRO A 76 -6.31 8.49 -17.85
CA PRO A 76 -7.22 7.67 -18.66
C PRO A 76 -6.51 6.99 -19.82
N LEU A 77 -6.86 5.73 -20.09
CA LEU A 77 -6.38 5.00 -21.25
C LEU A 77 -7.37 5.17 -22.41
N ALA A 78 -7.02 5.99 -23.41
CA ALA A 78 -7.92 6.31 -24.52
C ALA A 78 -8.39 5.06 -25.27
N GLY A 79 -9.67 5.03 -25.66
CA GLY A 79 -10.28 3.87 -26.32
C GLY A 79 -10.70 2.73 -25.39
N THR A 80 -10.61 2.92 -24.07
CA THR A 80 -11.08 1.96 -23.05
C THR A 80 -12.21 2.53 -22.19
N ILE A 81 -12.91 1.66 -21.44
CA ILE A 81 -14.06 2.05 -20.62
C ILE A 81 -13.62 2.28 -19.17
N GLY A 82 -13.30 3.53 -18.84
CA GLY A 82 -13.00 3.93 -17.47
C GLY A 82 -11.72 3.32 -16.88
N GLU A 83 -10.83 2.79 -17.73
CA GLU A 83 -9.52 2.24 -17.36
C GLU A 83 -8.43 3.31 -17.47
N GLY A 84 -7.29 3.05 -16.85
CA GLY A 84 -6.17 3.98 -16.86
C GLY A 84 -4.81 3.29 -16.86
N THR A 85 -3.80 4.04 -17.30
CA THR A 85 -2.38 3.72 -17.10
C THR A 85 -1.77 4.72 -16.12
N THR A 86 -0.52 4.54 -15.74
CA THR A 86 0.17 5.42 -14.80
C THR A 86 1.35 6.09 -15.47
N GLN A 87 1.53 7.38 -15.23
CA GLN A 87 2.61 8.17 -15.82
C GLN A 87 3.77 8.38 -14.84
N GLY A 88 4.90 8.86 -15.36
CA GLY A 88 6.08 9.25 -14.56
C GLY A 88 7.38 8.52 -14.91
N LEU A 89 7.44 7.84 -16.05
CA LEU A 89 8.65 7.18 -16.56
C LEU A 89 9.64 8.21 -17.15
N ASP A 90 9.12 9.26 -17.76
CA ASP A 90 9.91 10.44 -18.14
C ASP A 90 10.66 10.92 -16.90
N ASP A 91 11.96 11.22 -17.05
CA ASP A 91 12.89 11.62 -15.99
C ASP A 91 13.12 10.63 -14.83
N LEU A 92 12.48 9.44 -14.84
CA LEU A 92 12.53 8.50 -13.71
C LEU A 92 13.95 8.06 -13.36
N ASN A 93 14.81 7.78 -14.35
CA ASN A 93 16.19 7.36 -14.11
C ASN A 93 16.97 8.42 -13.30
N ALA A 94 16.89 9.69 -13.70
CA ALA A 94 17.56 10.78 -13.01
C ALA A 94 16.99 11.00 -11.61
N ARG A 95 15.66 10.91 -11.46
CA ARG A 95 15.01 11.01 -10.14
C ARG A 95 15.41 9.87 -9.21
N CYS A 96 15.44 8.62 -9.70
CA CYS A 96 15.86 7.47 -8.89
C CYS A 96 17.30 7.62 -8.41
N ALA A 97 18.23 8.04 -9.28
CA ALA A 97 19.61 8.32 -8.89
C ALA A 97 19.67 9.39 -7.77
N GLN A 98 18.91 10.47 -7.92
CA GLN A 98 18.86 11.54 -6.92
C GLN A 98 18.25 11.06 -5.60
N TYR A 99 17.11 10.37 -5.62
CA TYR A 99 16.50 9.82 -4.40
C TYR A 99 17.40 8.80 -3.70
N LYS A 100 18.14 7.99 -4.44
CA LYS A 100 19.12 7.06 -3.86
C LYS A 100 20.23 7.81 -3.14
N LYS A 101 20.79 8.85 -3.77
CA LYS A 101 21.79 9.75 -3.15
C LYS A 101 21.24 10.41 -1.89
N ASP A 102 19.97 10.77 -1.89
CA ASP A 102 19.29 11.44 -0.78
C ASP A 102 18.75 10.47 0.30
N GLY A 103 19.05 9.17 0.19
CA GLY A 103 18.85 8.18 1.24
C GLY A 103 17.71 7.18 1.03
N ALA A 104 16.95 7.26 -0.07
CA ALA A 104 15.91 6.28 -0.37
C ALA A 104 16.54 4.91 -0.66
N GLN A 105 15.91 3.83 -0.19
CA GLN A 105 16.35 2.46 -0.47
C GLN A 105 15.34 1.67 -1.31
N PHE A 106 14.10 2.14 -1.36
CA PHE A 106 13.04 1.53 -2.16
C PHE A 106 12.12 2.59 -2.75
N ALA A 107 11.41 2.21 -3.81
CA ALA A 107 10.46 3.06 -4.50
C ALA A 107 9.08 2.41 -4.51
N LYS A 108 8.04 3.19 -4.81
CA LYS A 108 6.68 2.69 -5.01
C LYS A 108 6.07 3.29 -6.28
N TRP A 109 5.40 2.44 -7.06
CA TRP A 109 4.62 2.84 -8.24
C TRP A 109 3.27 2.15 -8.25
N ARG A 110 2.18 2.92 -8.26
CA ARG A 110 0.81 2.40 -8.26
C ARG A 110 0.14 2.49 -9.62
N CYS A 111 -0.33 1.34 -10.10
CA CYS A 111 -1.27 1.23 -11.19
C CYS A 111 -2.64 0.78 -10.68
N VAL A 112 -3.69 0.94 -11.50
CA VAL A 112 -5.05 0.54 -11.14
C VAL A 112 -5.71 -0.29 -12.23
N HIS A 113 -6.48 -1.29 -11.80
CA HIS A 113 -7.46 -2.01 -12.62
C HIS A 113 -8.85 -1.86 -12.01
N LYS A 114 -9.89 -1.93 -12.85
CA LYS A 114 -11.29 -1.96 -12.42
C LYS A 114 -11.96 -3.24 -12.86
N ILE A 115 -12.77 -3.83 -11.99
CA ILE A 115 -13.60 -4.98 -12.34
C ILE A 115 -14.96 -4.50 -12.83
N SER A 116 -15.36 -4.98 -14.01
CA SER A 116 -16.73 -4.87 -14.51
C SER A 116 -17.05 -6.09 -15.39
N SER A 117 -18.16 -6.02 -16.13
CA SER A 117 -18.48 -7.01 -17.16
C SER A 117 -17.46 -7.05 -18.31
N THR A 118 -16.76 -5.94 -18.57
CA THR A 118 -15.82 -5.81 -19.70
C THR A 118 -14.40 -5.41 -19.30
N THR A 119 -14.17 -5.08 -18.02
CA THR A 119 -12.85 -4.68 -17.51
C THR A 119 -12.34 -5.64 -16.42
N PRO A 120 -11.02 -5.81 -16.27
CA PRO A 120 -9.95 -5.15 -17.04
C PRO A 120 -9.85 -5.69 -18.48
N SER A 121 -9.66 -4.80 -19.45
CA SER A 121 -9.43 -5.18 -20.85
C SER A 121 -8.01 -5.73 -21.03
N VAL A 122 -7.79 -6.50 -22.11
CA VAL A 122 -6.43 -6.98 -22.46
C VAL A 122 -5.48 -5.81 -22.69
N THR A 123 -5.96 -4.69 -23.24
CA THR A 123 -5.17 -3.47 -23.43
C THR A 123 -4.69 -2.92 -22.09
N ALA A 124 -5.58 -2.77 -21.11
CA ALA A 124 -5.21 -2.29 -19.78
C ALA A 124 -4.28 -3.26 -19.03
N LEU A 125 -4.53 -4.58 -19.14
CA LEU A 125 -3.66 -5.61 -18.55
C LEU A 125 -2.22 -5.51 -19.06
N LYS A 126 -2.05 -5.40 -20.39
CA LYS A 126 -0.73 -5.26 -21.01
C LYS A 126 -0.06 -3.95 -20.63
N GLU A 127 -0.77 -2.84 -20.76
CA GLU A 127 -0.21 -1.50 -20.52
C GLU A 127 0.25 -1.34 -19.06
N VAL A 128 -0.57 -1.74 -18.09
CA VAL A 128 -0.21 -1.69 -16.67
C VAL A 128 0.99 -2.58 -16.35
N ALA A 129 1.05 -3.79 -16.88
CA ALA A 129 2.18 -4.69 -16.68
C ALA A 129 3.47 -4.11 -17.27
N GLN A 130 3.42 -3.57 -18.49
CA GLN A 130 4.58 -2.99 -19.18
C GLN A 130 5.10 -1.72 -18.48
N VAL A 131 4.23 -0.85 -17.97
CA VAL A 131 4.70 0.34 -17.22
C VAL A 131 5.33 -0.05 -15.88
N LEU A 132 4.77 -1.03 -15.16
CA LEU A 132 5.35 -1.53 -13.91
C LEU A 132 6.72 -2.18 -14.13
N ALA A 133 6.88 -2.93 -15.22
CA ALA A 133 8.15 -3.57 -15.55
C ALA A 133 9.25 -2.55 -15.91
N ARG A 134 8.93 -1.54 -16.74
CA ARG A 134 9.84 -0.43 -17.03
C ARG A 134 10.24 0.33 -15.76
N TYR A 135 9.28 0.65 -14.91
CA TYR A 135 9.52 1.28 -13.60
C TYR A 135 10.48 0.46 -12.73
N ALA A 136 10.22 -0.85 -12.61
CA ALA A 136 11.01 -1.74 -11.77
C ALA A 136 12.46 -1.86 -12.25
N SER A 137 12.66 -2.02 -13.56
CA SER A 137 13.98 -2.08 -14.19
C SER A 137 14.79 -0.80 -13.92
N ILE A 138 14.18 0.38 -14.12
CA ILE A 138 14.83 1.67 -13.86
C ILE A 138 15.18 1.84 -12.37
N CYS A 139 14.32 1.40 -11.45
CA CYS A 139 14.63 1.44 -10.02
C CYS A 139 15.84 0.59 -9.66
N GLN A 140 15.89 -0.65 -10.16
CA GLN A 140 16.98 -1.58 -9.88
C GLN A 140 18.32 -1.08 -10.42
N GLN A 141 18.33 -0.48 -11.63
CA GLN A 141 19.52 0.14 -12.20
C GLN A 141 20.10 1.26 -11.29
N ASN A 142 19.25 1.91 -10.50
CA ASN A 142 19.63 2.99 -9.59
C ASN A 142 19.74 2.52 -8.12
N GLY A 143 19.72 1.21 -7.86
CA GLY A 143 19.88 0.65 -6.52
C GLY A 143 18.68 0.89 -5.59
N LEU A 144 17.47 1.08 -6.13
CA LEU A 144 16.22 1.15 -5.39
C LEU A 144 15.42 -0.14 -5.58
N VAL A 145 14.95 -0.74 -4.49
CA VAL A 145 14.00 -1.86 -4.54
C VAL A 145 12.65 -1.35 -5.03
N PRO A 146 12.08 -1.82 -6.16
CA PRO A 146 10.75 -1.42 -6.60
C PRO A 146 9.66 -2.20 -5.87
N ILE A 147 8.72 -1.47 -5.25
CA ILE A 147 7.42 -2.00 -4.86
C ILE A 147 6.48 -1.89 -6.06
N VAL A 148 6.14 -3.05 -6.62
CA VAL A 148 5.23 -3.20 -7.77
C VAL A 148 3.79 -3.25 -7.26
N GLU A 149 2.97 -2.22 -7.53
CA GLU A 149 1.59 -2.10 -7.01
C GLU A 149 0.55 -2.13 -8.15
N PRO A 150 0.11 -3.31 -8.61
CA PRO A 150 -0.99 -3.47 -9.55
C PRO A 150 -2.34 -3.56 -8.80
N GLU A 151 -2.83 -2.44 -8.26
CA GLU A 151 -4.06 -2.44 -7.45
C GLU A 151 -5.29 -2.75 -8.32
N ILE A 152 -6.05 -3.78 -7.96
CA ILE A 152 -7.41 -3.96 -8.46
C ILE A 152 -8.36 -3.28 -7.48
N LEU A 153 -9.10 -2.30 -7.98
CA LEU A 153 -10.02 -1.50 -7.18
C LEU A 153 -11.19 -2.35 -6.67
N PRO A 154 -11.65 -2.14 -5.42
CA PRO A 154 -12.76 -2.89 -4.84
C PRO A 154 -14.13 -2.42 -5.35
N ASP A 155 -14.19 -1.36 -6.16
CA ASP A 155 -15.44 -0.85 -6.75
C ASP A 155 -16.18 -1.95 -7.55
N GLY A 156 -17.50 -2.02 -7.38
CA GLY A 156 -18.39 -2.91 -8.13
C GLY A 156 -19.09 -3.98 -7.29
N GLU A 157 -19.85 -4.83 -7.98
CA GLU A 157 -20.73 -5.85 -7.41
C GLU A 157 -20.19 -7.28 -7.62
N HIS A 158 -18.89 -7.42 -7.88
CA HIS A 158 -18.29 -8.72 -8.14
C HIS A 158 -18.21 -9.57 -6.87
N ASP A 159 -18.37 -10.88 -6.99
CA ASP A 159 -18.16 -11.81 -5.89
C ASP A 159 -16.66 -12.09 -5.66
N LEU A 160 -16.37 -12.87 -4.61
CA LEU A 160 -15.00 -13.25 -4.25
C LEU A 160 -14.30 -14.05 -5.38
N ALA A 161 -15.03 -14.94 -6.05
CA ALA A 161 -14.47 -15.79 -7.11
C ALA A 161 -14.02 -14.95 -8.32
N ARG A 162 -14.81 -13.95 -8.71
CA ARG A 162 -14.44 -12.99 -9.75
C ARG A 162 -13.25 -12.14 -9.32
N GLY A 163 -13.22 -11.66 -8.06
CA GLY A 163 -12.07 -10.95 -7.50
C GLY A 163 -10.79 -11.79 -7.58
N GLN A 164 -10.87 -13.08 -7.23
CA GLN A 164 -9.74 -14.01 -7.31
C GLN A 164 -9.28 -14.19 -8.76
N LYS A 165 -10.22 -14.46 -9.68
CA LYS A 165 -9.91 -14.69 -11.09
C LYS A 165 -9.20 -13.51 -11.74
N ILE A 166 -9.66 -12.28 -11.44
CA ILE A 166 -9.02 -11.08 -11.97
C ILE A 166 -7.65 -10.86 -11.35
N THR A 167 -7.49 -11.13 -10.05
CA THR A 167 -6.18 -11.06 -9.38
C THR A 167 -5.17 -12.02 -10.00
N GLU A 168 -5.54 -13.30 -10.19
CA GLU A 168 -4.69 -14.28 -10.88
C GLU A 168 -4.31 -13.82 -12.30
N THR A 169 -5.26 -13.25 -13.03
CA THR A 169 -5.03 -12.75 -14.39
C THR A 169 -4.05 -11.58 -14.40
N VAL A 170 -4.27 -10.56 -13.56
CA VAL A 170 -3.39 -9.38 -13.46
C VAL A 170 -1.97 -9.79 -13.08
N LEU A 171 -1.81 -10.65 -12.06
CA LEU A 171 -0.48 -11.10 -11.62
C LEU A 171 0.25 -11.86 -12.72
N SER A 172 -0.44 -12.69 -13.51
CA SER A 172 0.17 -13.37 -14.66
C SER A 172 0.75 -12.40 -15.69
N TYR A 173 0.04 -11.32 -16.03
CA TYR A 173 0.55 -10.30 -16.95
C TYR A 173 1.73 -9.54 -16.34
N VAL A 174 1.64 -9.18 -15.06
CA VAL A 174 2.69 -8.44 -14.34
C VAL A 174 3.99 -9.25 -14.32
N TYR A 175 3.98 -10.51 -13.86
CA TYR A 175 5.21 -11.30 -13.75
C TYR A 175 5.78 -11.72 -15.10
N HIS A 176 4.95 -11.88 -16.13
CA HIS A 176 5.43 -12.03 -17.50
C HIS A 176 6.21 -10.78 -17.96
N ALA A 177 5.65 -9.59 -17.78
CA ALA A 177 6.33 -8.34 -18.15
C ALA A 177 7.60 -8.09 -17.30
N LEU A 178 7.58 -8.37 -15.99
CA LEU A 178 8.77 -8.27 -15.15
C LEU A 178 9.92 -9.17 -15.68
N ASN A 179 9.59 -10.37 -16.15
CA ASN A 179 10.58 -11.27 -16.75
C ASN A 179 11.11 -10.75 -18.10
N GLU A 180 10.24 -10.25 -18.98
CA GLU A 180 10.65 -9.66 -20.27
C GLU A 180 11.57 -8.45 -20.11
N HIS A 181 11.42 -7.68 -19.03
CA HIS A 181 12.26 -6.52 -18.71
C HIS A 181 13.45 -6.86 -17.82
N HIS A 182 13.77 -8.16 -17.65
CA HIS A 182 14.93 -8.66 -16.91
C HIS A 182 14.98 -8.20 -15.45
N VAL A 183 13.81 -8.00 -14.82
CA VAL A 183 13.73 -7.57 -13.42
C VAL A 183 14.20 -8.70 -12.50
N PHE A 184 15.14 -8.39 -11.60
CA PHE A 184 15.65 -9.31 -10.59
C PHE A 184 14.64 -9.44 -9.44
N LEU A 185 13.86 -10.52 -9.41
CA LEU A 185 12.68 -10.65 -8.53
C LEU A 185 13.02 -10.64 -7.04
N GLU A 186 14.16 -11.19 -6.65
CA GLU A 186 14.69 -11.20 -5.28
C GLU A 186 14.93 -9.78 -4.76
N GLY A 187 15.14 -8.82 -5.66
CA GLY A 187 15.26 -7.39 -5.38
C GLY A 187 13.98 -6.60 -5.62
N THR A 188 12.79 -7.21 -5.48
CA THR A 188 11.48 -6.55 -5.62
C THR A 188 10.57 -6.81 -4.41
N LEU A 189 9.47 -6.06 -4.31
CA LEU A 189 8.33 -6.42 -3.48
C LEU A 189 7.04 -6.28 -4.29
N LEU A 190 6.05 -7.12 -4.01
CA LEU A 190 4.72 -6.99 -4.58
C LEU A 190 3.79 -6.29 -3.59
N LYS A 191 3.01 -5.31 -4.03
CA LYS A 191 1.95 -4.67 -3.26
C LYS A 191 0.60 -4.86 -3.95
N PRO A 192 -0.07 -6.01 -3.77
CA PRO A 192 -1.35 -6.27 -4.40
C PRO A 192 -2.48 -5.85 -3.46
N ASN A 193 -3.69 -5.76 -4.00
CA ASN A 193 -4.92 -5.86 -3.20
C ASN A 193 -5.04 -7.25 -2.57
N MET A 194 -5.74 -7.35 -1.45
CA MET A 194 -6.30 -8.63 -1.00
C MET A 194 -7.44 -9.03 -1.95
N VAL A 195 -7.73 -10.33 -2.03
CA VAL A 195 -8.86 -10.84 -2.81
C VAL A 195 -10.12 -10.72 -1.96
N THR A 196 -11.00 -9.79 -2.32
CA THR A 196 -12.28 -9.54 -1.65
C THR A 196 -13.43 -9.55 -2.65
N SER A 197 -14.67 -9.61 -2.16
CA SER A 197 -15.82 -9.20 -2.97
C SER A 197 -15.78 -7.69 -3.21
N GLY A 198 -16.51 -7.24 -4.23
CA GLY A 198 -16.70 -5.83 -4.50
C GLY A 198 -17.43 -5.11 -3.37
N GLN A 199 -17.18 -3.81 -3.25
CA GLN A 199 -17.75 -2.98 -2.19
C GLN A 199 -19.28 -2.96 -2.25
N SER A 200 -19.84 -2.94 -3.46
CA SER A 200 -21.29 -2.94 -3.70
C SER A 200 -21.87 -4.34 -3.84
N PHE A 201 -21.11 -5.41 -3.59
CA PHE A 201 -21.63 -6.78 -3.62
C PHE A 201 -22.76 -6.95 -2.60
N THR A 202 -23.93 -7.39 -3.06
CA THR A 202 -25.16 -7.53 -2.28
C THR A 202 -25.39 -8.94 -1.74
N GLY A 203 -24.58 -9.92 -2.17
CA GLY A 203 -24.59 -11.28 -1.63
C GLY A 203 -23.96 -11.39 -0.24
N GLU A 204 -23.85 -12.62 0.26
CA GLU A 204 -23.18 -12.90 1.53
C GLU A 204 -21.72 -12.44 1.48
N LYS A 205 -21.33 -11.58 2.43
CA LYS A 205 -19.95 -11.08 2.50
C LYS A 205 -19.01 -12.23 2.87
N PRO A 206 -17.88 -12.39 2.16
CA PRO A 206 -16.95 -13.47 2.43
C PRO A 206 -16.38 -13.33 3.84
N SER A 207 -16.16 -14.47 4.51
CA SER A 207 -15.47 -14.45 5.80
C SER A 207 -14.00 -14.06 5.61
N ASN A 208 -13.35 -13.60 6.69
CA ASN A 208 -11.91 -13.33 6.64
C ASN A 208 -11.10 -14.58 6.27
N ALA A 209 -11.57 -15.77 6.64
CA ALA A 209 -10.95 -17.04 6.26
C ALA A 209 -11.05 -17.29 4.75
N ASP A 210 -12.20 -17.01 4.13
CA ASP A 210 -12.39 -17.12 2.68
C ASP A 210 -11.52 -16.10 1.93
N ILE A 211 -11.47 -14.85 2.41
CA ILE A 211 -10.57 -13.81 1.89
C ILE A 211 -9.11 -14.28 1.97
N GLY A 212 -8.71 -14.84 3.12
CA GLY A 212 -7.38 -15.38 3.33
C GLY A 212 -7.03 -16.47 2.33
N LEU A 213 -7.91 -17.48 2.21
CA LEU A 213 -7.71 -18.60 1.31
C LEU A 213 -7.68 -18.16 -0.17
N ALA A 214 -8.61 -17.32 -0.59
CA ALA A 214 -8.67 -16.81 -1.96
C ALA A 214 -7.43 -15.98 -2.31
N THR A 215 -6.97 -15.15 -1.38
CA THR A 215 -5.75 -14.34 -1.56
C THR A 215 -4.51 -15.22 -1.68
N VAL A 216 -4.29 -16.16 -0.75
CA VAL A 216 -3.13 -17.06 -0.80
C VAL A 216 -3.15 -17.93 -2.06
N THR A 217 -4.34 -18.42 -2.46
CA THR A 217 -4.49 -19.21 -3.69
C THR A 217 -4.12 -18.40 -4.93
N ALA A 218 -4.58 -17.15 -5.04
CA ALA A 218 -4.22 -16.27 -6.16
C ALA A 218 -2.71 -16.01 -6.22
N LEU A 219 -2.06 -15.79 -5.06
CA LEU A 219 -0.61 -15.59 -5.00
C LEU A 219 0.16 -16.86 -5.37
N GLN A 220 -0.25 -18.03 -4.86
CA GLN A 220 0.34 -19.32 -5.22
C GLN A 220 0.29 -19.63 -6.73
N ARG A 221 -0.71 -19.10 -7.43
CA ARG A 221 -0.87 -19.28 -8.88
C ARG A 221 -0.22 -18.19 -9.72
N GLY A 222 0.11 -17.03 -9.15
CA GLY A 222 0.56 -15.85 -9.89
C GLY A 222 1.96 -15.34 -9.57
N VAL A 223 2.50 -15.65 -8.38
CA VAL A 223 3.75 -15.05 -7.88
C VAL A 223 4.88 -16.10 -7.90
N PRO A 224 6.05 -15.83 -8.51
CA PRO A 224 7.22 -16.69 -8.38
C PRO A 224 7.81 -16.68 -6.96
N SER A 225 8.33 -17.81 -6.49
CA SER A 225 8.93 -17.94 -5.14
C SER A 225 10.20 -17.12 -4.92
N ALA A 226 10.80 -16.57 -5.99
CA ALA A 226 11.98 -15.71 -5.91
C ALA A 226 11.68 -14.33 -5.32
N VAL A 227 10.41 -13.87 -5.38
CA VAL A 227 10.00 -12.64 -4.70
C VAL A 227 10.22 -12.84 -3.19
N PRO A 228 10.76 -11.87 -2.44
CA PRO A 228 10.99 -12.06 -1.00
C PRO A 228 9.74 -11.76 -0.16
N GLY A 229 8.85 -10.88 -0.63
CA GLY A 229 7.71 -10.45 0.15
C GLY A 229 6.57 -9.81 -0.64
N VAL A 230 5.39 -9.95 -0.07
CA VAL A 230 4.13 -9.35 -0.50
C VAL A 230 3.65 -8.43 0.62
N VAL A 231 3.51 -7.14 0.30
CA VAL A 231 3.17 -6.07 1.25
C VAL A 231 1.81 -5.48 0.90
N PHE A 232 0.73 -6.08 1.40
CA PHE A 232 -0.64 -5.75 0.97
C PHE A 232 -1.00 -4.28 1.15
N LEU A 233 -1.71 -3.72 0.16
CA LEU A 233 -2.45 -2.47 0.35
C LEU A 233 -3.76 -2.76 1.11
N SER A 234 -4.22 -1.82 1.93
CA SER A 234 -5.48 -1.97 2.65
C SER A 234 -6.71 -1.67 1.80
N GLY A 235 -6.55 -0.97 0.67
CA GLY A 235 -7.68 -0.53 -0.15
C GLY A 235 -8.65 0.31 0.68
N GLY A 236 -9.95 0.06 0.54
CA GLY A 236 -11.03 0.70 1.29
C GLY A 236 -11.40 0.01 2.60
N GLN A 237 -10.67 -1.02 3.03
CA GLN A 237 -10.95 -1.74 4.27
C GLN A 237 -10.84 -0.82 5.48
N SER A 238 -11.64 -1.09 6.51
CA SER A 238 -11.44 -0.51 7.84
C SER A 238 -10.06 -0.85 8.40
N GLU A 239 -9.61 -0.15 9.45
CA GLU A 239 -8.35 -0.52 10.10
C GLU A 239 -8.43 -1.96 10.62
N GLU A 240 -9.56 -2.31 11.22
CA GLU A 240 -9.79 -3.62 11.83
C GLU A 240 -9.91 -4.75 10.81
N ASP A 241 -10.64 -4.55 9.71
CA ASP A 241 -10.77 -5.55 8.65
C ASP A 241 -9.42 -5.81 7.98
N ALA A 242 -8.61 -4.76 7.75
CA ALA A 242 -7.29 -4.90 7.17
C ALA A 242 -6.35 -5.75 8.05
N THR A 243 -6.46 -5.65 9.36
CA THR A 243 -5.70 -6.49 10.31
C THR A 243 -6.25 -7.91 10.36
N LYS A 244 -7.57 -8.08 10.46
CA LYS A 244 -8.21 -9.40 10.50
C LYS A 244 -7.95 -10.20 9.22
N ASN A 245 -8.02 -9.56 8.06
CA ASN A 245 -7.74 -10.21 6.77
C ASN A 245 -6.25 -10.57 6.64
N LEU A 246 -5.33 -9.67 7.03
CA LEU A 246 -3.91 -10.00 7.04
C LEU A 246 -3.60 -11.18 7.96
N ASN A 247 -4.24 -11.24 9.12
CA ASN A 247 -4.10 -12.34 10.06
C ASN A 247 -4.62 -13.65 9.45
N ALA A 248 -5.81 -13.63 8.85
CA ALA A 248 -6.40 -14.78 8.19
C ALA A 248 -5.52 -15.29 7.04
N ILE A 249 -4.94 -14.41 6.23
CA ILE A 249 -3.96 -14.74 5.18
C ILE A 249 -2.78 -15.52 5.76
N ASN A 250 -2.22 -15.06 6.89
CA ASN A 250 -1.08 -15.73 7.52
C ASN A 250 -1.46 -17.03 8.24
N GLN A 251 -2.72 -17.20 8.62
CA GLN A 251 -3.27 -18.44 9.21
C GLN A 251 -3.64 -19.51 8.17
N VAL A 252 -3.71 -19.18 6.88
CA VAL A 252 -3.96 -20.19 5.82
C VAL A 252 -2.91 -21.28 5.88
N THR A 253 -3.33 -22.54 6.00
CA THR A 253 -2.42 -23.69 5.97
C THR A 253 -1.90 -23.92 4.56
N GLY A 254 -0.58 -24.14 4.41
CA GLY A 254 0.05 -24.42 3.12
C GLY A 254 1.28 -23.56 2.82
N LYS A 255 1.91 -23.84 1.68
CA LYS A 255 3.16 -23.18 1.25
C LYS A 255 2.93 -21.71 0.95
N LYS A 256 3.68 -20.84 1.64
CA LYS A 256 3.69 -19.38 1.42
C LYS A 256 5.16 -18.98 1.39
N PRO A 257 5.86 -19.12 0.23
CA PRO A 257 7.31 -18.93 0.15
C PRO A 257 7.75 -17.45 0.23
N TRP A 258 6.80 -16.54 0.49
CA TRP A 258 7.01 -15.09 0.64
C TRP A 258 6.65 -14.67 2.05
N ALA A 259 7.28 -13.61 2.56
CA ALA A 259 6.70 -12.86 3.67
C ALA A 259 5.35 -12.24 3.24
N LEU A 260 4.31 -12.36 4.06
CA LEU A 260 2.98 -11.80 3.80
C LEU A 260 2.66 -10.75 4.87
N THR A 261 2.92 -9.49 4.54
CA THR A 261 2.83 -8.37 5.48
C THR A 261 2.12 -7.17 4.86
N PHE A 262 2.21 -5.99 5.47
CA PHE A 262 1.40 -4.83 5.12
C PHE A 262 2.21 -3.66 4.56
N SER A 263 1.56 -2.87 3.69
CA SER A 263 1.98 -1.54 3.27
C SER A 263 0.78 -0.60 3.37
N TYR A 264 0.40 -0.27 4.59
CA TYR A 264 -0.86 0.40 4.90
C TYR A 264 -0.73 1.91 4.98
N GLY A 265 -1.68 2.58 4.32
CA GLY A 265 -1.86 4.03 4.37
C GLY A 265 -3.04 4.42 5.25
N ARG A 266 -4.27 4.07 4.83
CA ARG A 266 -5.50 4.41 5.59
C ARG A 266 -5.63 3.53 6.84
N ALA A 267 -5.45 2.22 6.70
CA ALA A 267 -5.61 1.24 7.78
C ALA A 267 -4.62 1.35 8.97
N LEU A 268 -3.64 2.25 8.87
CA LEU A 268 -2.65 2.53 9.91
C LEU A 268 -2.81 3.95 10.49
N GLN A 269 -3.57 4.82 9.83
CA GLN A 269 -3.53 6.27 10.07
C GLN A 269 -4.90 6.88 10.34
N ALA A 270 -6.01 6.17 10.10
CA ALA A 270 -7.34 6.77 10.18
C ALA A 270 -7.66 7.21 11.60
N SER A 271 -7.49 6.30 12.57
CA SER A 271 -7.73 6.61 13.98
C SER A 271 -6.69 7.57 14.54
N CYS A 272 -5.42 7.47 14.10
CA CYS A 272 -4.37 8.43 14.49
C CYS A 272 -4.72 9.86 14.04
N LEU A 273 -5.14 10.04 12.78
CA LEU A 273 -5.55 11.34 12.25
C LEU A 273 -6.77 11.91 12.99
N ALA A 274 -7.78 11.06 13.22
CA ALA A 274 -8.98 11.44 13.95
C ALA A 274 -8.65 11.84 15.41
N LYS A 275 -7.75 11.11 16.06
CA LYS A 275 -7.30 11.40 17.42
C LYS A 275 -6.49 12.69 17.51
N TRP A 276 -5.62 12.95 16.54
CA TRP A 276 -4.84 14.19 16.49
C TRP A 276 -5.75 15.42 16.32
N ALA A 277 -6.70 15.35 15.39
CA ALA A 277 -7.64 16.44 15.09
C ALA A 277 -6.96 17.81 14.83
N GLY A 278 -5.69 17.79 14.40
CA GLY A 278 -4.91 19.01 14.12
C GLY A 278 -4.45 19.79 15.34
N LYS A 279 -4.53 19.20 16.53
CA LYS A 279 -4.23 19.86 17.80
C LYS A 279 -2.94 19.33 18.39
N ASP A 280 -2.00 20.23 18.70
CA ASP A 280 -0.67 19.86 19.19
C ASP A 280 -0.76 19.15 20.55
N GLU A 281 -1.74 19.48 21.39
CA GLU A 281 -2.02 18.80 22.66
C GLU A 281 -2.42 17.31 22.51
N ASN A 282 -2.85 16.89 21.31
CA ASN A 282 -3.27 15.51 21.04
C ASN A 282 -2.16 14.65 20.42
N ILE A 283 -0.96 15.19 20.18
CA ILE A 283 0.13 14.48 19.48
C ILE A 283 0.45 13.14 20.16
N ALA A 284 0.71 13.15 21.48
CA ALA A 284 1.06 11.93 22.20
C ALA A 284 -0.04 10.87 22.12
N ALA A 285 -1.30 11.27 22.33
CA ALA A 285 -2.43 10.35 22.26
C ALA A 285 -2.66 9.78 20.85
N ALA A 286 -2.39 10.56 19.80
CA ALA A 286 -2.45 10.10 18.41
C ALA A 286 -1.31 9.14 18.06
N GLN A 287 -0.12 9.36 18.64
CA GLN A 287 1.04 8.47 18.49
C GLN A 287 0.83 7.12 19.16
N GLU A 288 0.20 7.08 20.34
CA GLU A 288 -0.21 5.83 21.00
C GLU A 288 -1.14 5.00 20.12
N VAL A 289 -2.13 5.65 19.50
CA VAL A 289 -3.04 4.99 18.54
C VAL A 289 -2.28 4.43 17.34
N LEU A 290 -1.34 5.19 16.77
CA LEU A 290 -0.49 4.71 15.67
C LEU A 290 0.33 3.48 16.08
N LEU A 291 1.00 3.53 17.23
CA LEU A 291 1.83 2.42 17.72
C LEU A 291 1.00 1.16 17.96
N HIS A 292 -0.17 1.31 18.56
CA HIS A 292 -1.10 0.21 18.75
C HIS A 292 -1.51 -0.41 17.41
N ARG A 293 -1.90 0.41 16.42
CA ARG A 293 -2.21 -0.08 15.07
C ARG A 293 -1.02 -0.74 14.39
N ALA A 294 0.20 -0.25 14.59
CA ALA A 294 1.41 -0.89 14.07
C ALA A 294 1.65 -2.27 14.72
N GLN A 295 1.48 -2.36 16.03
CA GLN A 295 1.66 -3.59 16.81
C GLN A 295 0.66 -4.68 16.38
N VAL A 296 -0.64 -4.36 16.28
CA VAL A 296 -1.65 -5.37 15.89
C VAL A 296 -1.46 -5.86 14.46
N ASN A 297 -1.02 -4.98 13.54
CA ASN A 297 -0.66 -5.39 12.18
C ASN A 297 0.61 -6.24 12.14
N SER A 298 1.59 -5.97 13.02
CA SER A 298 2.77 -6.84 13.18
C SER A 298 2.36 -8.24 13.67
N LEU A 299 1.46 -8.33 14.65
CA LEU A 299 0.91 -9.63 15.10
C LEU A 299 0.14 -10.35 13.98
N ALA A 300 -0.66 -9.62 13.19
CA ALA A 300 -1.38 -10.18 12.05
C ALA A 300 -0.45 -10.70 10.95
N SER A 301 0.70 -10.05 10.74
CA SER A 301 1.71 -10.48 9.75
C SER A 301 2.35 -11.84 10.08
N VAL A 302 2.17 -12.32 11.32
CA VAL A 302 2.62 -13.65 11.77
C VAL A 302 1.48 -14.55 12.21
N GLY A 303 0.23 -14.20 11.89
CA GLY A 303 -0.96 -15.02 12.18
C GLY A 303 -1.33 -15.12 13.67
N LYS A 304 -0.85 -14.18 14.50
CA LYS A 304 -1.02 -14.19 15.97
C LYS A 304 -1.94 -13.08 16.49
N TYR A 305 -2.66 -12.39 15.61
CA TYR A 305 -3.66 -11.42 16.05
C TYR A 305 -4.92 -12.16 16.54
N THR A 306 -5.33 -11.88 17.77
CA THR A 306 -6.46 -12.54 18.45
C THR A 306 -7.65 -11.62 18.66
N GLY A 307 -7.69 -10.49 17.95
CA GLY A 307 -8.67 -9.43 18.17
C GLY A 307 -8.15 -8.32 19.08
N ASP A 308 -8.78 -7.15 18.99
CA ASP A 308 -8.43 -5.96 19.72
C ASP A 308 -9.64 -5.51 20.55
N ALA A 309 -9.55 -5.74 21.87
CA ALA A 309 -10.58 -5.31 22.80
C ALA A 309 -10.68 -3.77 22.92
N SER A 310 -9.67 -3.04 22.43
CA SER A 310 -9.63 -1.58 22.39
C SER A 310 -10.01 -0.99 21.04
N ALA A 311 -10.39 -1.82 20.06
CA ALA A 311 -10.86 -1.34 18.76
C ALA A 311 -12.13 -0.51 18.95
N ASP A 312 -12.03 0.78 18.67
CA ASP A 312 -13.15 1.70 18.76
C ASP A 312 -13.99 1.73 17.46
N ALA A 313 -15.06 2.52 17.46
CA ALA A 313 -15.91 2.68 16.30
C ALA A 313 -15.14 3.27 15.10
N ALA A 314 -14.07 4.05 15.31
CA ALA A 314 -13.28 4.63 14.24
C ALA A 314 -12.43 3.57 13.53
N ALA A 315 -11.83 2.64 14.28
CA ALA A 315 -11.08 1.51 13.73
C ALA A 315 -11.93 0.58 12.85
N SER A 316 -13.23 0.49 13.13
CA SER A 316 -14.19 -0.37 12.42
C SER A 316 -14.89 0.30 11.23
N GLN A 317 -14.70 1.61 11.02
CA GLN A 317 -15.35 2.33 9.91
C GLN A 317 -14.70 1.98 8.57
N SER A 318 -15.54 1.76 7.55
CA SER A 318 -15.07 1.58 6.17
C SER A 318 -14.30 2.83 5.72
N LEU A 319 -13.11 2.61 5.15
CA LEU A 319 -12.24 3.67 4.64
C LEU A 319 -12.37 3.81 3.11
N PHE A 320 -13.38 3.18 2.53
CA PHE A 320 -13.65 3.19 1.10
C PHE A 320 -14.05 4.59 0.62
N VAL A 321 -13.54 4.94 -0.56
CA VAL A 321 -13.90 6.17 -1.28
C VAL A 321 -14.20 5.74 -2.71
N ALA A 322 -15.45 5.92 -3.14
CA ALA A 322 -15.89 5.52 -4.49
C ALA A 322 -15.06 6.23 -5.55
N ASN A 323 -14.68 5.50 -6.61
CA ASN A 323 -13.89 6.02 -7.71
C ASN A 323 -12.62 6.77 -7.27
N HIS A 324 -11.94 6.28 -6.24
CA HIS A 324 -10.70 6.91 -5.76
C HIS A 324 -9.57 6.78 -6.78
N ALA A 325 -9.52 7.74 -7.71
CA ALA A 325 -8.44 7.95 -8.66
C ALA A 325 -7.56 9.11 -8.16
N TYR A 326 -6.88 8.86 -7.04
CA TYR A 326 -6.04 9.80 -6.28
C TYR A 326 -6.77 10.98 -5.60
#